data_AF-A0A7X9DQS4-F1
#
_entry.id   AF-A0A7X9DQS4-F1
#
_cell.length_a   1.000
_cell.length_b   1.000
_cell.length_c   1.000
_cell.angle_alpha   90.00
_cell.angle_beta   90.00
_cell.angle_gamma   90.00
#
_symmetry.space_group_name_H-M   'P 1'
#
loop_
_entity.id
_entity.type
_entity.pdbx_description
1 polymer ?
#
loop_
_entity_poly.entity_id
_entity_poly.type
_entity_poly.pdbx_seq_one_letter_code
_entity_poly.pdbx_strand_id
1 'polypeptide(L)'
;MVDIPFGTSKPGETSIVKVNDGIGIMKINLIDTGNFMLDGGAIFGVVPKSLWSQQYKANDQNLCNMAMRSLLVETENRKILVDTGIGKKQDEKFFSYYYLN
;
A
#
# COMPACT_ATOMS: atom_id res chain seq x y z
N MET A 1 18.59 -0.67 -8.53
CA MET A 1 17.41 -0.02 -7.92
C MET A 1 16.38 0.04 -9.03
N VAL A 2 15.28 -0.71 -8.93
CA VAL A 2 14.21 -0.63 -9.94
C VAL A 2 13.32 0.52 -9.49
N ASP A 3 13.40 1.65 -10.20
CA ASP A 3 12.50 2.78 -9.96
C ASP A 3 11.09 2.38 -10.41
N ILE A 4 10.30 1.86 -9.47
CA ILE A 4 8.86 1.73 -9.65
C ILE A 4 8.31 3.14 -9.41
N PRO A 5 7.76 3.82 -10.41
CA PRO A 5 7.21 5.16 -10.21
C PRO A 5 6.11 5.08 -9.15
N PHE A 6 6.36 5.70 -8.00
CA PHE A 6 5.36 5.85 -6.95
C PHE A 6 4.20 6.68 -7.52
N GLY A 7 3.01 6.08 -7.59
CA GLY A 7 1.75 6.82 -7.60
C GLY A 7 1.17 7.30 -8.94
N THR A 8 1.51 6.72 -10.10
CA THR A 8 0.91 7.18 -11.38
C THR A 8 -0.24 6.32 -11.91
N SER A 9 -0.52 5.14 -11.36
CA SER A 9 -1.68 4.36 -11.82
C SER A 9 -2.95 4.84 -11.15
N LYS A 10 -3.94 5.24 -11.95
CA LYS A 10 -5.31 5.43 -11.46
C LYS A 10 -5.84 4.14 -10.84
N PRO A 11 -6.80 4.18 -9.91
CA PRO A 11 -7.51 2.99 -9.46
C PRO A 11 -8.03 2.18 -10.66
N GLY A 12 -7.61 0.91 -10.77
CA GLY A 12 -7.93 0.03 -11.90
C GLY A 12 -6.98 0.11 -13.11
N GLU A 13 -5.99 1.00 -13.10
CA GLU A 13 -5.00 1.10 -14.17
C GLU A 13 -3.85 0.14 -13.88
N THR A 14 -3.65 -0.83 -14.79
CA THR A 14 -2.62 -1.85 -14.62
C THR A 14 -1.24 -1.24 -14.90
N SER A 15 -0.44 -1.01 -13.86
CA SER A 15 1.00 -0.77 -14.04
C SER A 15 1.69 -2.07 -14.45
N ILE A 16 1.66 -2.41 -15.75
CA ILE A 16 2.46 -3.52 -16.27
C ILE A 16 3.93 -3.10 -16.20
N VAL A 17 4.57 -3.39 -15.08
CA VAL A 17 6.02 -3.32 -14.98
C VAL A 17 6.56 -4.64 -15.53
N LYS A 18 7.15 -4.60 -16.72
CA LYS A 18 7.95 -5.70 -17.25
C LYS A 18 9.34 -5.61 -16.62
N VAL A 19 9.58 -6.41 -15.60
CA VAL A 19 10.92 -6.55 -15.02
C VAL A 19 11.64 -7.67 -15.77
N ASN A 20 12.81 -7.37 -16.32
CA ASN A 20 13.76 -8.38 -16.77
C ASN A 20 14.77 -8.60 -15.64
N ASP A 21 14.64 -9.70 -14.93
CA ASP A 21 15.52 -10.09 -13.82
C ASP A 21 16.70 -10.96 -14.28
N GLY A 22 16.87 -11.14 -15.59
CA GLY A 22 17.85 -12.03 -16.20
C GLY A 22 17.37 -13.49 -16.34
N ILE A 23 16.17 -13.82 -15.88
CA ILE A 23 15.58 -15.17 -15.93
C ILE A 23 14.27 -15.19 -16.75
N GLY A 24 13.51 -14.09 -16.78
CA GLY A 24 12.34 -13.97 -17.65
C GLY A 24 11.64 -12.62 -17.56
N ILE A 25 10.49 -12.50 -18.25
CA ILE A 25 9.62 -11.33 -18.15
C ILE A 25 8.61 -11.57 -17.03
N MET A 26 8.61 -10.71 -16.01
CA MET A 26 7.57 -10.70 -14.99
C MET A 26 6.53 -9.61 -15.29
N LYS A 27 5.24 -9.92 -15.10
CA LYS A 27 4.15 -8.95 -15.11
C LYS A 27 3.67 -8.71 -13.69
N ILE A 28 3.74 -7.48 -13.23
CA ILE A 28 3.25 -7.07 -11.90
C ILE A 28 1.96 -6.28 -12.09
N ASN A 29 0.93 -6.57 -11.30
CA ASN A 29 -0.31 -5.79 -11.27
C ASN A 29 -0.53 -5.30 -9.82
N LEU A 30 -0.80 -4.01 -9.66
CA LEU A 30 -1.26 -3.44 -8.39
C LEU A 30 -2.76 -3.71 -8.24
N ILE A 31 -3.15 -4.26 -7.09
CA ILE A 31 -4.55 -4.47 -6.73
C ILE A 31 -4.91 -3.47 -5.64
N ASP A 32 -5.89 -2.63 -5.90
CA ASP A 32 -6.46 -1.73 -4.90
C ASP A 32 -7.26 -2.54 -3.87
N THR A 33 -6.86 -2.45 -2.60
CA THR A 33 -7.53 -3.13 -1.48
C THR A 33 -8.14 -2.14 -0.49
N GLY A 34 -8.34 -0.89 -0.92
CA GLY A 34 -8.92 0.20 -0.14
C GLY A 34 -7.88 1.11 0.51
N ASN A 35 -8.37 2.08 1.27
CA ASN A 35 -7.55 2.97 2.07
C ASN A 35 -8.02 2.94 3.53
N PHE A 36 -7.17 3.45 4.40
CA PHE A 36 -7.47 3.61 5.82
C PHE A 36 -6.76 4.82 6.37
N MET A 37 -7.29 5.40 7.44
CA MET A 37 -6.55 6.38 8.23
C MET A 37 -6.07 5.75 9.53
N LEU A 38 -4.86 6.11 9.94
CA LEU A 38 -4.27 5.67 11.21
C LEU A 38 -3.51 6.85 11.85
N ASP A 39 -3.40 6.85 13.18
CA ASP A 39 -2.63 7.86 13.90
C ASP A 39 -1.20 7.93 13.37
N GLY A 40 -0.76 9.14 13.00
CA GLY A 40 0.57 9.36 12.45
C GLY A 40 1.68 8.97 13.43
N GLY A 41 1.47 9.15 14.73
CA GLY A 41 2.40 8.67 15.76
C GLY A 41 2.52 7.15 15.78
N ALA A 42 1.42 6.43 15.56
CA ALA A 42 1.42 4.97 15.44
C ALA A 42 2.15 4.48 14.18
N ILE A 43 2.05 5.19 13.06
CA ILE A 43 2.75 4.87 11.80
C ILE A 43 4.25 5.13 11.92
N PHE A 44 4.63 6.30 12.45
CA PHE A 44 6.01 6.79 12.41
C PHE A 44 6.79 6.55 13.71
N GLY A 45 6.14 6.05 14.76
CA GLY A 45 6.75 5.69 16.02
C GLY A 45 7.49 6.86 16.67
N VAL A 46 8.80 6.71 16.86
CA VAL A 46 9.65 7.72 17.54
C VAL A 46 9.98 8.94 16.68
N VAL A 47 9.65 8.93 15.38
CA VAL A 47 9.98 10.05 14.49
C VAL A 47 9.12 11.27 14.87
N PRO A 48 9.71 12.45 15.12
CA PRO A 48 8.96 13.65 15.46
C PRO A 48 7.95 14.05 14.39
N LYS A 49 6.76 14.48 14.83
CA LYS A 49 5.69 14.99 13.94
C LYS A 49 6.16 16.08 13.00
N SER A 50 6.98 17.00 13.49
CA SER A 50 7.56 18.08 12.68
C SER A 50 8.37 17.59 11.49
N LEU A 51 8.89 16.36 11.50
CA LEU A 51 9.62 15.76 10.38
C LEU A 51 8.68 14.99 9.45
N TRP A 52 7.93 14.02 9.96
CA TRP A 52 7.11 13.17 9.10
C TRP A 52 5.92 13.91 8.49
N SER A 53 5.37 14.92 9.16
CA SER A 53 4.19 15.67 8.67
C SER A 53 4.49 16.58 7.47
N GLN A 54 5.78 16.74 7.13
CA GLN A 54 6.18 17.42 5.91
C GLN A 54 5.85 16.59 4.67
N GLN A 55 5.97 15.26 4.79
CA GLN A 55 5.75 14.30 3.70
C GLN A 55 4.35 13.69 3.75
N TYR A 56 3.85 13.37 4.94
CA TYR A 56 2.55 12.73 5.14
C TYR A 56 1.59 13.69 5.84
N LYS A 57 0.61 14.20 5.10
CA LYS A 57 -0.41 15.10 5.67
C LYS A 57 -1.33 14.33 6.61
N ALA A 58 -1.36 14.76 7.87
CA ALA A 58 -2.34 14.32 8.84
C ALA A 58 -3.53 15.30 8.89
N ASN A 59 -4.71 14.80 9.22
CA ASN A 59 -5.86 15.64 9.54
C ASN A 59 -5.78 16.22 10.97
N ASP A 60 -6.83 16.94 11.39
CA ASP A 60 -6.90 17.58 12.71
C ASP A 60 -6.85 16.58 13.88
N GLN A 61 -7.20 15.31 13.64
CA GLN A 61 -7.12 14.21 14.61
C GLN A 61 -5.77 13.47 14.57
N ASN A 62 -4.77 14.03 13.88
CA ASN A 62 -3.46 13.40 13.67
C ASN A 62 -3.48 12.11 12.83
N LEU A 63 -4.55 11.85 12.07
CA LEU A 63 -4.67 10.66 11.23
C LEU A 63 -4.10 10.91 9.83
N CYS A 64 -3.25 10.00 9.37
CA CYS A 64 -2.70 9.99 8.00
C CYS A 64 -3.48 9.00 7.13
N ASN A 65 -3.81 9.39 5.89
CA ASN A 65 -4.44 8.49 4.94
C ASN A 65 -3.40 7.57 4.29
N MET A 66 -3.67 6.27 4.31
CA MET A 66 -2.77 5.20 3.86
C MET A 66 -3.49 4.33 2.82
N ALA A 67 -2.78 4.00 1.75
CA ALA A 67 -3.26 3.12 0.70
C ALA A 67 -2.85 1.66 0.98
N MET A 68 -3.80 0.73 0.93
CA MET A 68 -3.49 -0.71 0.95
C MET A 68 -3.42 -1.25 -0.47
N ARG A 69 -2.28 -1.81 -0.87
CA ARG A 69 -2.10 -2.38 -2.21
C ARG A 69 -1.55 -3.78 -2.10
N SER A 70 -2.19 -4.72 -2.78
CA SER A 70 -1.65 -6.06 -3.02
C SER A 70 -0.94 -6.10 -4.37
N LEU A 71 0.01 -7.01 -4.53
CA LEU A 71 0.70 -7.23 -5.80
C LEU A 71 0.36 -8.61 -6.35
N LEU A 72 -0.15 -8.66 -7.58
CA LEU A 72 -0.21 -9.90 -8.36
C LEU A 72 0.97 -9.95 -9.31
N VAL A 73 1.95 -10.79 -8.97
CA VAL A 73 3.11 -11.07 -9.80
C VAL A 73 2.84 -12.32 -10.63
N GLU A 74 2.89 -12.17 -11.94
CA GLU A 74 2.72 -13.23 -12.92
C GLU A 74 4.07 -13.50 -13.59
N THR A 75 4.53 -14.73 -13.46
CA THR A 75 5.68 -15.30 -14.15
C THR A 75 5.17 -16.32 -15.18
N GLU A 76 6.06 -16.92 -15.98
CA GLU A 76 5.64 -17.91 -16.99
C GLU A 76 4.89 -19.11 -16.39
N ASN A 77 5.28 -19.56 -15.20
CA ASN A 77 4.77 -20.79 -14.59
C ASN A 77 4.05 -20.58 -13.26
N ARG A 78 4.02 -19.36 -12.72
CA ARG A 78 3.41 -19.08 -11.40
C ARG A 78 2.70 -17.74 -11.36
N LYS A 79 1.63 -17.70 -10.57
CA LYS A 79 1.00 -16.48 -10.07
C LYS A 79 1.24 -16.37 -8.57
N ILE A 80 1.75 -15.24 -8.13
CA ILE A 80 2.10 -14.97 -6.74
C ILE A 80 1.33 -13.73 -6.32
N LEU A 81 0.53 -13.86 -5.25
CA LEU A 81 -0.15 -12.75 -4.61
C LEU A 81 0.64 -12.36 -3.36
N VAL A 82 1.06 -11.09 -3.29
CA VAL A 82 1.68 -10.48 -2.11
C VAL A 82 0.61 -9.65 -1.41
N ASP A 83 0.39 -9.98 -0.13
CA ASP A 83 -0.65 -9.44 0.74
C ASP A 83 -2.09 -9.60 0.23
N THR A 84 -3.06 -9.50 1.13
CA THR A 84 -4.49 -9.67 0.81
C THR A 84 -5.37 -8.55 1.38
N GLY A 85 -4.78 -7.36 1.56
CA GLY A 85 -5.43 -6.26 2.26
C GLY A 85 -5.83 -6.60 3.71
N ILE A 86 -6.72 -5.79 4.28
CA ILE A 86 -7.13 -5.93 5.70
C ILE A 86 -8.20 -7.02 5.93
N GLY A 87 -8.96 -7.36 4.89
CA GLY A 87 -9.98 -8.40 4.94
C GLY A 87 -11.08 -8.15 6.00
N LYS A 88 -11.63 -9.23 6.55
CA LYS A 88 -12.71 -9.19 7.56
C LYS A 88 -12.47 -10.15 8.75
N LYS A 89 -11.23 -10.58 8.96
CA LYS A 89 -10.89 -11.62 9.93
C LYS A 89 -10.85 -11.12 11.38
N GLN A 90 -10.59 -9.83 11.57
CA GLN A 90 -10.41 -9.21 12.87
C GLN A 90 -11.75 -8.76 13.47
N ASP A 91 -11.77 -8.44 14.76
CA ASP A 91 -12.95 -7.96 15.46
C ASP A 91 -13.20 -6.45 15.23
N GLU A 92 -14.36 -5.96 15.69
CA GLU A 92 -14.73 -4.55 15.55
C GLU A 92 -13.77 -3.62 16.28
N LYS A 93 -13.22 -4.06 17.42
CA LYS A 93 -12.27 -3.29 18.20
C LYS A 93 -10.99 -3.06 17.40
N PHE A 94 -10.45 -4.09 16.75
CA PHE A 94 -9.32 -3.94 15.85
C PHE A 94 -9.63 -2.91 14.76
N PHE A 95 -10.74 -3.06 14.04
CA PHE A 95 -11.09 -2.15 12.94
C PHE A 95 -11.38 -0.71 13.38
N SER A 96 -11.77 -0.49 14.64
CA SER A 96 -12.02 0.86 15.18
C SER A 96 -10.80 1.78 15.15
N TYR A 97 -9.58 1.23 15.05
CA TYR A 97 -8.34 2.00 14.95
C TYR A 97 -7.94 2.36 13.51
N TYR A 98 -8.53 1.72 12.50
CA TYR A 98 -8.10 1.78 11.08
C TYR A 98 -9.10 2.50 10.18
N TYR A 99 -9.87 3.47 10.67
CA TYR A 99 -10.77 4.39 9.92
C TYR A 99 -10.81 4.19 8.38
N LEU A 100 -11.52 3.15 7.92
CA LEU A 100 -11.53 2.73 6.51
C LEU A 100 -12.23 3.77 5.63
N ASN A 101 -11.68 4.09 4.45
CA ASN A 101 -12.23 5.09 3.52
C ASN A 101 -12.04 4.73 2.05
#